data_AF-W7RWQ1-F1
#
_entry.id   AF-W7RWQ1-F1
#
_cell.length_a   1.000
_cell.length_b   1.000
_cell.length_c   1.000
_cell.angle_alpha   90.00
_cell.angle_beta   90.00
_cell.angle_gamma   90.00
#
_symmetry.space_group_name_H-M   'P 1'
#
loop_
_entity.id
_entity.type
_entity.pdbx_description
1 polymer ?
#
loop_
_entity_poly.entity_id
_entity_poly.type
_entity_poly.pdbx_seq_one_letter_code
_entity_poly.pdbx_strand_id
1 'polypeptide(L)' 'MLENVVEFFKNLPAKQCTECGEKIEEQSECYSNTCEKCNHL' A
#
# COMPACT_ATOMS: atom_id res chain seq x y z
N MET A 1 -16.01 -0.96 -16.74
CA MET A 1 -16.44 -2.34 -16.43
C MET A 1 -15.18 -3.07 -15.98
N LEU A 2 -15.16 -3.75 -14.84
CA LEU A 2 -14.01 -4.57 -14.44
C LEU A 2 -14.02 -5.82 -15.34
N GLU A 3 -13.31 -5.74 -16.47
CA GLU A 3 -13.31 -6.78 -17.51
C GLU A 3 -12.77 -8.11 -16.97
N ASN A 4 -11.82 -8.06 -16.03
CA ASN A 4 -11.29 -9.22 -15.35
C ASN A 4 -10.85 -8.87 -13.92
N VAL A 5 -11.58 -9.41 -12.94
CA VAL A 5 -11.32 -9.17 -11.51
C VAL A 5 -9.95 -9.74 -11.09
N VAL A 6 -9.51 -10.85 -11.68
CA VAL A 6 -8.21 -11.47 -11.39
C VAL A 6 -7.07 -10.60 -11.90
N GLU A 7 -7.18 -10.04 -13.10
CA GLU A 7 -6.19 -9.10 -13.64
C GLU A 7 -6.13 -7.81 -12.84
N PHE A 8 -7.26 -7.32 -12.33
CA PHE A 8 -7.29 -6.16 -11.43
C PHE A 8 -6.44 -6.42 -10.17
N PHE A 9 -6.65 -7.55 -9.49
CA PHE A 9 -5.89 -7.87 -8.27
C PHE A 9 -4.41 -8.14 -8.56
N LYS A 10 -4.07 -8.74 -9.71
CA LYS A 10 -2.66 -8.95 -10.13
C LYS A 10 -1.92 -7.65 -10.41
N ASN A 11 -2.62 -6.62 -10.87
CA ASN A 11 -2.07 -5.33 -11.24
C ASN A 11 -2.34 -4.25 -10.18
N LEU A 12 -2.69 -4.64 -8.94
CA LEU A 12 -2.85 -3.67 -7.86
C LEU A 12 -1.52 -2.95 -7.63
N PRO A 13 -1.53 -1.61 -7.56
CA PRO A 13 -0.33 -0.85 -7.24
C PRO A 13 0.14 -1.20 -5.82
N ALA A 14 1.44 -1.09 -5.60
CA ALA A 14 1.99 -1.24 -4.26
C ALA A 14 1.40 -0.17 -3.32
N LYS A 15 1.29 -0.53 -2.03
CA LYS A 15 0.80 0.38 -0.99
C LYS A 15 1.72 1.59 -0.87
N GLN A 16 1.15 2.79 -0.81
CA GLN A 16 1.88 4.05 -0.67
C GLN A 16 1.57 4.69 0.68
N CYS A 17 2.57 5.33 1.26
CA CYS A 17 2.44 6.09 2.50
C CYS A 17 1.58 7.33 2.26
N THR A 18 0.58 7.57 3.11
CA THR A 18 -0.28 8.75 3.01
C THR A 18 0.42 10.05 3.38
N GLU A 19 1.59 9.99 4.04
CA GLU A 19 2.34 11.19 4.45
C GLU A 19 3.44 11.57 3.45
N CYS A 20 4.31 10.62 3.10
CA CYS A 20 5.44 10.90 2.21
C CYS A 20 5.25 10.42 0.76
N GLY A 21 4.22 9.63 0.47
CA GLY A 21 3.97 9.07 -0.86
C GLY A 21 4.91 7.93 -1.27
N GLU A 22 5.92 7.59 -0.45
CA GLU A 22 6.82 6.47 -0.74
C GLU A 22 6.08 5.12 -0.64
N LYS A 23 6.60 4.11 -1.35
CA LYS A 23 6.14 2.73 -1.23
C LYS A 23 6.32 2.26 0.21
N ILE A 24 5.26 1.73 0.82
CA ILE A 24 5.34 1.03 2.10
C ILE A 24 5.98 -0.34 1.82
N GLU A 25 7.18 -0.56 2.33
CA GLU A 25 7.78 -1.89 2.40
C GLU A 25 7.07 -2.72 3.48
N GLU A 26 7.02 -4.04 3.28
CA GLU A 26 6.26 -5.00 4.09
C GLU A 26 6.30 -4.67 5.60
N GLN A 27 5.16 -4.27 6.15
CA GLN A 27 4.97 -4.05 7.58
C GLN A 27 4.23 -5.24 8.18
N SER A 28 4.61 -5.67 9.38
CA SER A 28 3.88 -6.68 10.16
C SER A 28 2.41 -6.30 10.38
N GLU A 29 2.11 -5.00 10.40
CA GLU A 29 0.79 -4.41 10.57
C GLU A 29 0.24 -3.88 9.25
N CYS A 30 -0.36 -4.74 8.44
CA CYS A 30 -0.86 -4.41 7.10
C CYS A 30 -2.02 -3.36 7.08
N TYR A 31 -2.56 -3.00 8.24
CA TYR A 31 -3.63 -2.01 8.38
C TYR A 31 -3.13 -0.56 8.43
N SER A 32 -1.84 -0.30 8.66
CA SER A 32 -1.30 1.07 8.75
C SER A 32 -1.09 1.68 7.36
N ASN A 33 -1.55 2.91 7.14
CA ASN A 33 -1.34 3.63 5.88
C ASN A 33 -0.10 4.55 5.89
N THR A 34 0.68 4.48 6.96
CA THR A 34 1.88 5.30 7.17
C THR A 34 3.11 4.38 7.24
N CYS A 35 4.16 4.70 6.48
CA CYS A 35 5.40 3.92 6.50
C CYS A 35 6.12 4.06 7.85
N GLU A 36 7.04 3.14 8.16
CA GLU A 36 7.76 3.14 9.45
C GLU A 36 8.55 4.44 9.69
N LYS A 37 9.06 5.07 8.62
CA LYS A 37 9.79 6.34 8.70
C LYS A 37 8.91 7.50 9.19
N CYS A 38 7.63 7.47 8.81
CA CYS A 38 6.63 8.48 9.13
C CYS A 38 5.82 8.09 10.38
N ASN A 39 5.96 6.86 10.86
CA ASN A 39 5.30 6.40 12.07
C ASN A 39 6.06 6.96 13.30
N HIS A 40 5.75 8.21 13.63
CA HIS A 40 6.30 8.90 14.80
C HIS A 40 5.44 8.57 16.02
N LEU A 41 5.91 7.62 16.85
CA LEU A 41 5.38 7.36 18.19
C LEU A 41 5.73 8.49 19.16
#